data_AF-A0A1Q7YQG0-F1
#
_entry.id   AF-A0A1Q7YQG0-F1
#
_cell.length_a   1.000
_cell.length_b   1.000
_cell.length_c   1.000
_cell.angle_alpha   90.00
_cell.angle_beta   90.00
_cell.angle_gamma   90.00
#
_symmetry.space_group_name_H-M   'P 1'
#
loop_
_entity.id
_entity.type
_entity.pdbx_description
1 polymer ?
#
loop_
_entity_poly.entity_id
_entity_poly.type
_entity_poly.pdbx_seq_one_letter_code
_entity_poly.pdbx_strand_id
1 'polypeptide(L)'
;MQALLSSGYDGKINLIYIDPPFWTNEDYYAKFEVGDTEITKIPSIIERLAYKDIWEGGIDSFLDMLYPRLQLMRRLLADNGSIFVHLDYHIGHYTKLMMDEIFGIDNFRNEIVVKRGRKKA
;
A
#
# COMPACT_ATOMS: atom_id res chain seq x y z
N MET A 1 12.29 4.36 5.46
CA MET A 1 12.56 5.43 4.46
C MET A 1 13.47 6.53 5.01
N GLN A 2 13.17 7.15 6.16
CA GLN A 2 14.08 8.16 6.72
C GLN A 2 15.51 7.66 6.92
N ALA A 3 15.68 6.44 7.45
CA ALA A 3 17.01 5.82 7.57
C ALA A 3 17.76 5.73 6.22
N LEU A 4 17.07 5.39 5.12
CA LEU A 4 17.67 5.32 3.78
C LEU A 4 18.09 6.71 3.29
N LEU A 5 17.26 7.73 3.50
CA LEU A 5 17.59 9.11 3.18
C LEU A 5 18.82 9.58 3.97
N SER A 6 18.86 9.28 5.28
CA SER A 6 20.02 9.57 6.14
C SER A 6 21.28 8.81 5.70
N SER A 7 21.14 7.63 5.11
CA SER A 7 22.24 6.87 4.51
C SER A 7 22.61 7.32 3.08
N GLY A 8 22.04 8.41 2.58
CA GLY A 8 22.40 9.01 1.30
C GLY A 8 21.81 8.31 0.06
N TYR A 9 20.63 7.69 0.19
CA TYR A 9 19.88 7.09 -0.92
C TYR A 9 18.89 8.03 -1.62
N ASP A 10 18.96 9.33 -1.34
CA ASP A 10 18.19 10.35 -2.06
C ASP A 10 18.51 10.26 -3.57
N GLY A 11 17.48 10.10 -4.41
CA GLY A 11 17.61 9.93 -5.86
C GLY A 11 18.30 8.64 -6.35
N LYS A 12 18.43 7.59 -5.51
CA LYS A 12 19.21 6.39 -5.87
C LYS A 12 18.40 5.13 -6.14
N ILE A 13 17.10 5.13 -5.83
CA ILE A 13 16.27 3.93 -5.96
C ILE A 13 15.62 3.89 -7.34
N ASN A 14 15.93 2.88 -8.15
CA ASN A 14 15.36 2.77 -9.51
C ASN A 14 13.94 2.17 -9.51
N LEU A 15 13.57 1.38 -8.50
CA LEU A 15 12.27 0.73 -8.45
C LEU A 15 11.73 0.71 -7.02
N ILE A 16 10.50 1.17 -6.86
CA ILE A 16 9.72 1.05 -5.63
C ILE A 16 8.44 0.29 -5.96
N TYR A 17 8.14 -0.75 -5.20
CA TYR A 17 6.84 -1.42 -5.23
C TYR A 17 6.25 -1.36 -3.82
N ILE A 18 5.00 -0.93 -3.72
CA ILE A 18 4.27 -0.93 -2.45
C ILE A 18 2.89 -1.55 -2.62
N ASP A 19 2.47 -2.21 -1.55
CA ASP A 19 1.15 -2.82 -1.40
C ASP A 19 0.55 -2.30 -0.09
N PRO A 20 0.10 -1.02 -0.06
CA PRO A 20 -0.52 -0.46 1.13
C PRO A 20 -1.85 -1.17 1.43
N PRO A 21 -2.39 -1.04 2.65
CA PRO A 21 -3.77 -1.46 2.92
C PRO A 21 -4.74 -0.81 1.92
N PHE A 22 -5.88 -1.45 1.66
CA PHE A 22 -6.80 -1.03 0.60
C PHE A 22 -7.97 -0.20 1.11
N TRP A 23 -8.01 0.14 2.40
CA TRP A 23 -9.14 0.83 3.03
C TRP A 23 -10.45 0.03 2.91
N THR A 24 -10.34 -1.28 3.10
CA THR A 24 -11.47 -2.23 3.01
C THR A 24 -12.40 -2.17 4.23
N ASN A 25 -11.96 -1.56 5.32
CA ASN A 25 -12.63 -1.58 6.62
C ASN A 25 -12.83 -3.01 7.18
N GLU A 26 -11.94 -3.94 6.80
CA GLU A 26 -11.93 -5.31 7.27
C GLU A 26 -10.72 -5.58 8.17
N ASP A 27 -10.89 -6.53 9.11
CA ASP A 27 -9.78 -7.07 9.90
C ASP A 27 -9.37 -8.41 9.28
N TYR A 28 -8.23 -8.42 8.56
CA TYR A 28 -7.76 -9.60 7.85
C TYR A 28 -7.06 -10.58 8.79
N TYR A 29 -7.80 -11.16 9.74
CA TYR A 29 -7.33 -12.33 10.46
C TYR A 29 -7.51 -13.58 9.59
N ALA A 30 -6.40 -14.22 9.23
CA ALA A 30 -6.44 -15.52 8.59
C ALA A 30 -7.00 -16.56 9.58
N LYS A 31 -8.25 -16.98 9.36
CA LYS A 31 -8.79 -18.22 9.93
C LYS A 31 -8.20 -19.37 9.15
N PHE A 32 -7.46 -20.25 9.82
CA PHE A 32 -6.94 -21.47 9.21
C PHE A 32 -7.81 -22.65 9.67
N GLU A 33 -8.45 -23.32 8.72
CA GLU A 33 -9.07 -24.62 8.96
C GLU A 33 -8.01 -25.71 8.73
N VAL A 34 -7.74 -26.52 9.76
CA VAL A 34 -6.85 -27.68 9.67
C VAL A 34 -7.70 -28.92 9.97
N GLY A 35 -8.17 -29.59 8.91
CA GLY A 35 -9.17 -30.66 9.06
C GLY A 35 -10.50 -30.11 9.57
N ASP A 36 -11.15 -30.81 10.49
CA ASP A 36 -12.41 -30.38 11.12
C ASP A 36 -12.22 -29.41 12.31
N THR A 37 -11.01 -28.87 12.50
CA THR A 37 -10.69 -27.99 13.62
C THR A 37 -10.41 -26.58 13.12
N GLU A 38 -11.25 -25.61 13.53
CA GLU A 38 -10.97 -24.19 13.35
C GLU A 38 -9.84 -23.78 14.31
N ILE A 39 -8.66 -23.49 13.78
CA ILE A 39 -7.56 -22.92 14.56
C ILE A 39 -7.52 -21.43 14.28
N THR A 40 -7.96 -20.63 15.25
CA THR A 40 -7.77 -19.17 15.20
C THR A 40 -6.36 -18.85 15.72
N LYS A 41 -5.43 -18.53 14.81
CA LYS A 41 -4.10 -18.06 15.21
C LYS A 41 -4.26 -16.75 15.98
N ILE A 42 -3.80 -16.71 17.23
CA ILE A 42 -3.66 -15.44 17.96
C ILE A 42 -2.53 -14.66 17.26
N PRO A 43 -2.83 -13.56 16.55
CA PRO A 43 -1.80 -12.85 15.81
C PRO A 43 -0.89 -12.11 16.80
N SER A 44 0.41 -12.09 16.50
CA SER A 44 1.36 -11.25 17.24
C SER A 44 0.98 -9.77 17.13
N ILE A 45 1.49 -8.93 18.03
CA ILE A 45 1.24 -7.47 18.00
C ILE A 45 1.58 -6.87 16.63
N ILE A 46 2.69 -7.33 16.01
CA ILE A 46 3.11 -6.87 14.69
C ILE A 46 2.10 -7.28 13.61
N GLU A 47 1.62 -8.52 13.64
CA GLU A 47 0.60 -8.98 12.69
C GLU A 47 -0.72 -8.22 12.86
N ARG A 48 -1.17 -7.97 14.10
CA ARG A 48 -2.40 -7.18 14.34
C ARG A 48 -2.28 -5.75 13.81
N LEU A 49 -1.10 -5.14 13.91
CA LEU A 49 -0.86 -3.80 13.35
C LEU A 49 -0.76 -3.81 11.82
N ALA A 50 -0.33 -4.93 11.22
CA ALA A 50 -0.15 -5.04 9.77
C ALA A 50 -1.43 -5.46 9.02
N TYR A 51 -2.33 -6.23 9.65
CA TYR A 51 -3.54 -6.78 9.02
C TYR A 51 -4.85 -6.05 9.37
N LYS A 52 -4.79 -5.07 10.28
CA LYS A 52 -5.94 -4.22 10.62
C LYS A 52 -6.04 -3.09 9.60
N ASP A 53 -7.03 -3.16 8.72
CA ASP A 53 -7.37 -2.11 7.75
C ASP A 53 -8.59 -1.29 8.23
N ILE A 54 -8.62 -1.00 9.54
CA ILE A 54 -9.69 -0.24 10.20
C ILE A 54 -9.11 1.09 10.70
N TRP A 55 -9.71 2.18 10.23
CA TRP A 55 -9.22 3.54 10.38
C TRP A 55 -10.24 4.38 11.15
N GLU A 56 -9.96 4.69 12.42
CA GLU A 56 -10.90 5.44 13.29
C GLU A 56 -11.23 6.84 12.75
N GLY A 57 -10.28 7.49 12.07
CA GLY A 57 -10.48 8.77 11.39
C GLY A 57 -11.02 8.64 9.96
N GLY A 58 -11.53 7.47 9.57
CA GLY A 58 -12.03 7.21 8.22
C GLY A 58 -10.96 7.36 7.15
N ILE A 59 -11.38 7.79 5.95
CA ILE A 59 -10.51 7.95 4.79
C ILE A 59 -9.38 8.97 5.03
N ASP A 60 -9.66 10.05 5.77
CA ASP A 60 -8.66 11.09 6.04
C ASP A 60 -7.44 10.52 6.76
N SER A 61 -7.68 9.70 7.79
CA SER A 61 -6.58 9.04 8.52
C SER A 61 -5.79 8.04 7.67
N PHE A 62 -6.43 7.41 6.68
CA PHE A 62 -5.74 6.57 5.71
C PHE A 62 -4.85 7.41 4.78
N LEU A 63 -5.38 8.53 4.27
CA LEU A 63 -4.63 9.42 3.38
C LEU A 63 -3.48 10.09 4.13
N ASP A 64 -3.68 10.52 5.37
CA ASP A 64 -2.63 11.06 6.26
C ASP A 64 -1.53 10.03 6.52
N MET A 65 -1.85 8.75 6.50
CA MET A 65 -0.87 7.69 6.58
C MET A 65 -0.09 7.55 5.26
N LEU A 66 -0.78 7.53 4.11
CA LEU A 66 -0.16 7.24 2.82
C LEU A 66 0.64 8.42 2.24
N TYR A 67 0.12 9.64 2.32
CA TYR A 67 0.68 10.84 1.71
C TYR A 67 2.16 11.12 2.11
N PRO A 68 2.53 11.23 3.40
CA PRO A 68 3.91 11.50 3.78
C PRO A 68 4.87 10.36 3.38
N ARG A 69 4.36 9.13 3.23
CA ARG A 69 5.16 7.98 2.76
C ARG A 69 5.47 8.12 1.28
N LEU A 70 4.50 8.51 0.46
CA LEU A 70 4.70 8.77 -0.97
C LEU A 70 5.70 9.91 -1.21
N GLN A 71 5.65 10.98 -0.41
CA GLN A 71 6.63 12.06 -0.48
C GLN A 71 8.07 11.59 -0.21
N LEU A 72 8.26 10.72 0.80
CA LEU A 72 9.56 10.13 1.07
C LEU A 72 10.02 9.18 -0.05
N MET A 73 9.10 8.43 -0.66
CA MET A 73 9.40 7.58 -1.82
C MET A 73 9.83 8.41 -3.03
N ARG A 74 9.17 9.54 -3.28
CA ARG A 74 9.55 10.47 -4.36
C ARG A 74 10.98 10.97 -4.21
N ARG A 75 11.42 11.26 -2.98
CA ARG A 75 12.80 11.66 -2.69
C ARG A 75 13.81 10.53 -2.89
N LEU A 76 13.44 9.31 -2.54
CA LEU A 76 14.32 8.14 -2.72
C LEU A 76 14.44 7.73 -4.19
N LEU A 77 13.40 7.96 -4.98
CA LEU A 77 13.32 7.54 -6.37
C LEU A 77 14.33 8.31 -7.25
N ALA A 78 15.11 7.58 -8.03
CA ALA A 78 15.97 8.16 -9.07
C ALA A 78 15.14 8.86 -10.15
N ASP A 79 15.75 9.80 -10.88
CA ASP A 79 15.07 10.58 -11.94
C ASP A 79 14.47 9.70 -13.05
N ASN A 80 15.09 8.54 -13.32
CA ASN A 80 14.61 7.53 -14.25
C ASN A 80 13.95 6.32 -13.58
N GLY A 81 13.68 6.41 -12.27
CA GLY A 81 13.08 5.35 -11.49
C GLY A 81 11.57 5.24 -11.73
N SER A 82 11.00 4.12 -11.31
CA SER A 82 9.55 3.88 -11.38
C SER A 82 9.01 3.41 -10.03
N ILE A 83 7.78 3.82 -9.73
CA ILE A 83 7.04 3.36 -8.56
C ILE A 83 5.75 2.67 -9.00
N PHE A 84 5.46 1.53 -8.39
CA PHE A 84 4.23 0.78 -8.55
C PHE A 84 3.50 0.73 -7.22
N VAL A 85 2.22 1.09 -7.24
CA VAL A 85 1.34 1.04 -6.08
C VAL A 85 0.24 0.05 -6.41
N HIS A 86 0.21 -1.07 -5.69
CA HIS A 86 -0.89 -2.03 -5.80
C HIS A 86 -2.07 -1.52 -5.00
N LEU A 87 -3.23 -1.39 -5.64
CA LEU A 87 -4.44 -0.82 -5.08
C LEU A 87 -5.66 -1.63 -5.55
N ASP A 88 -6.79 -1.41 -4.89
CA ASP A 88 -8.10 -1.80 -5.40
C ASP A 88 -9.00 -0.57 -5.64
N TYR A 89 -10.27 -0.84 -5.92
CA TYR A 89 -11.26 0.16 -6.29
C TYR A 89 -11.65 1.13 -5.16
N HIS A 90 -11.37 0.81 -3.89
CA HIS A 90 -11.75 1.68 -2.77
C HIS A 90 -10.92 2.96 -2.75
N ILE A 91 -9.61 2.85 -3.02
CA ILE A 91 -8.66 3.94 -2.81
C ILE A 91 -7.95 4.40 -4.09
N GLY A 92 -8.06 3.65 -5.20
CA GLY A 92 -7.36 3.91 -6.46
C GLY A 92 -7.39 5.37 -6.92
N HIS A 93 -8.57 6.00 -6.90
CA HIS A 93 -8.74 7.39 -7.34
C HIS A 93 -8.08 8.40 -6.40
N TYR A 94 -8.18 8.21 -5.09
CA TYR A 94 -7.56 9.09 -4.10
C TYR A 94 -6.04 9.00 -4.15
N THR A 95 -5.50 7.79 -4.25
CA THR A 95 -4.06 7.58 -4.41
C THR A 95 -3.56 8.17 -5.72
N LYS A 96 -4.31 8.04 -6.81
CA LYS A 96 -3.94 8.64 -8.10
C LYS A 96 -3.77 10.15 -8.00
N LEU A 97 -4.68 10.86 -7.32
CA LEU A 97 -4.56 12.30 -7.13
C LEU A 97 -3.30 12.68 -6.32
N MET A 98 -3.02 11.96 -5.23
CA MET A 98 -1.78 12.16 -4.46
C MET A 98 -0.53 11.88 -5.29
N MET A 99 -0.56 10.86 -6.14
CA MET A 99 0.55 10.53 -7.04
C MET A 99 0.78 11.64 -8.07
N ASP A 100 -0.28 12.23 -8.62
CA ASP A 100 -0.16 13.36 -9.56
C ASP A 100 0.42 14.61 -8.90
N GLU A 101 0.01 14.89 -7.68
CA GLU A 101 0.54 16.02 -6.91
C GLU A 101 2.03 15.83 -6.57
N ILE A 102 2.41 14.63 -6.10
CA ILE A 102 3.76 14.36 -5.58
C ILE A 102 4.76 14.07 -6.71
N PHE A 103 4.35 13.34 -7.74
CA PHE A 103 5.22 12.90 -8.83
C PHE A 103 5.04 13.73 -10.10
N GLY A 104 3.97 14.50 -10.22
CA GLY A 104 3.63 15.26 -11.43
C GLY A 104 2.75 14.46 -12.38
N ILE A 105 1.69 15.10 -12.90
CA ILE A 105 0.69 14.46 -13.79
C ILE A 105 1.31 13.86 -15.06
N ASP A 106 2.33 14.51 -15.62
CA ASP A 106 3.02 14.07 -16.84
C ASP A 106 3.87 12.80 -16.65
N ASN A 107 4.14 12.44 -15.39
CA ASN A 107 4.91 11.24 -15.04
C ASN A 107 4.04 10.00 -14.85
N PHE A 108 2.71 10.12 -14.92
CA PHE A 108 1.85 8.95 -14.93
C PHE A 108 2.07 8.13 -16.21
N ARG A 109 2.34 6.83 -16.04
CA ARG A 109 2.67 5.94 -17.17
C ARG A 109 1.49 5.07 -17.56
N ASN A 110 0.93 4.33 -16.61
CA ASN A 110 -0.11 3.35 -16.87
C ASN A 110 -0.79 2.88 -15.57
N GLU A 111 -1.98 2.32 -15.74
CA GLU A 111 -2.67 1.52 -14.74
C GLU A 111 -2.70 0.06 -15.22
N ILE A 112 -2.35 -0.87 -14.34
CA ILE A 112 -2.33 -2.30 -14.65
C ILE A 112 -3.52 -2.96 -13.97
N VAL A 113 -4.51 -3.37 -14.76
CA VAL A 113 -5.71 -4.04 -14.25
C VAL A 113 -5.46 -5.55 -14.15
N VAL A 114 -5.42 -6.07 -12.93
CA VAL A 114 -5.24 -7.51 -12.65
C VAL A 114 -6.60 -8.16 -12.42
N LYS A 115 -6.99 -9.06 -13.32
CA LYS A 115 -8.21 -9.87 -13.16
C LYS A 115 -7.96 -10.99 -12.14
N ARG A 116 -8.53 -10.87 -10.95
CA ARG A 116 -8.57 -11.97 -9.97
C ARG A 116 -9.41 -13.12 -10.54
N GLY A 117 -8.95 -14.37 -10.36
CA GLY A 117 -9.59 -15.56 -10.94
C GLY A 117 -11.07 -15.67 -10.57
N ARG A 118 -11.89 -16.23 -11.46
CA ARG A 118 -13.30 -16.53 -11.14
C ARG A 118 -13.34 -17.56 -10.01
N LYS A 119 -14.14 -17.31 -8.97
CA LYS A 119 -14.63 -18.39 -8.10
C LYS A 119 -15.30 -19.40 -9.04
N LYS A 120 -14.88 -20.68 -9.03
CA LYS A 120 -15.65 -21.73 -9.71
C LYS A 120 -17.06 -21.68 -9.09
N ALA A 121 -18.07 -21.49 -9.93
CA ALA A 121 -19.47 -21.61 -9.54
C ALA A 121 -19.76 -23.03 -9.06
#